data_AF-A0A524NAI9-F1
#
_entry.id   AF-A0A524NAI9-F1
#
_cell.length_a   1.000
_cell.length_b   1.000
_cell.length_c   1.000
_cell.angle_alpha   90.00
_cell.angle_beta   90.00
_cell.angle_gamma   90.00
#
_symmetry.space_group_name_H-M   'P 1'
#
loop_
_entity.id
_entity.type
_entity.pdbx_description
1 polymer ?
#
loop_
_entity_poly.entity_id
_entity_poly.type
_entity_poly.pdbx_seq_one_letter_code
_entity_poly.pdbx_strand_id
1 'polypeptide(L)'
;MKPEFFFLAPELVSHKQYEALRMYFAEQRPAHEVALRFGYTYRAFTSLIASFRDKLEADPMGSFFFVEHRPGRKVSSETDQVKSLVIEM
;
A
#
# COMPACT_ATOMS: atom_id res chain seq x y z
N MET A 1 -6.80 -1.51 21.58
CA MET A 1 -7.03 -0.43 20.60
C MET A 1 -8.29 -0.78 19.84
N LYS A 2 -9.24 0.16 19.69
CA LYS A 2 -10.45 -0.14 18.90
C LYS A 2 -10.08 -0.19 17.40
N PRO A 3 -10.67 -1.09 16.59
CA PRO A 3 -10.29 -1.27 15.18
C PRO A 3 -10.34 0.02 14.36
N GLU A 4 -11.26 0.94 14.65
CA GLU A 4 -11.39 2.23 13.97
C GLU A 4 -10.11 3.08 14.03
N PHE A 5 -9.31 2.98 15.10
CA PHE A 5 -8.08 3.76 15.23
C PHE A 5 -7.03 3.36 14.21
N PHE A 6 -7.04 2.11 13.75
CA PHE A 6 -6.14 1.67 12.69
C PHE A 6 -6.31 2.53 11.43
N PHE A 7 -7.55 2.90 11.09
CA PHE A 7 -7.89 3.68 9.91
C PHE A 7 -7.82 5.20 10.15
N LEU A 8 -8.17 5.64 11.36
CA LEU A 8 -8.29 7.08 11.66
C LEU A 8 -6.97 7.72 12.14
N ALA A 9 -5.98 6.92 12.54
CA ALA A 9 -4.70 7.39 13.05
C ALA A 9 -3.52 6.66 12.38
N PRO A 10 -3.21 6.96 11.11
CA PRO A 10 -2.12 6.30 10.39
C PRO A 10 -0.76 6.69 11.00
N GLU A 11 -0.09 5.72 11.61
CA GLU A 11 1.27 5.89 12.16
C GLU A 11 2.36 5.60 11.11
N LEU A 12 2.14 4.61 10.25
CA LEU A 12 3.10 4.23 9.21
C LEU A 12 3.14 5.26 8.08
N VAL A 13 4.35 5.55 7.59
CA VAL A 13 4.58 6.54 6.51
C VAL A 13 3.79 6.19 5.25
N SER A 14 3.77 4.91 4.85
CA SER A 14 3.02 4.42 3.69
C SER A 14 1.51 4.63 3.85
N HIS A 15 0.97 4.35 5.03
CA HIS A 15 -0.45 4.55 5.32
C HIS A 15 -0.83 6.04 5.31
N LYS A 16 -0.01 6.89 5.93
CA LYS A 16 -0.17 8.36 5.89
C LYS A 16 -0.15 8.90 4.47
N GLN A 17 0.79 8.41 3.64
CA GLN A 17 0.90 8.79 2.23
C GLN A 17 -0.35 8.39 1.44
N TYR A 18 -0.86 7.18 1.65
CA TYR A 18 -2.09 6.69 1.02
C TYR A 18 -3.29 7.56 1.41
N GLU A 19 -3.53 7.78 2.71
CA GLU A 19 -4.67 8.58 3.17
C GLU A 19 -4.60 10.05 2.72
N ALA A 20 -3.41 10.64 2.68
CA ALA A 20 -3.22 11.99 2.16
C ALA A 20 -3.59 12.08 0.67
N LEU A 21 -3.13 11.13 -0.15
CA LEU A 21 -3.47 11.09 -1.56
C LEU A 21 -4.96 10.77 -1.79
N ARG A 22 -5.54 9.86 -1.01
CA ARG A 22 -6.97 9.54 -1.06
C ARG A 22 -7.82 10.78 -0.78
N MET A 23 -7.50 11.54 0.27
CA MET A 23 -8.19 12.78 0.61
C MET A 23 -8.06 13.85 -0.49
N TYR A 24 -6.90 13.94 -1.13
CA TYR A 24 -6.70 14.89 -2.22
C TYR A 24 -7.49 14.48 -3.48
N PHE A 25 -7.36 13.22 -3.94
CA PHE A 25 -7.95 12.79 -5.22
C PHE A 25 -9.43 12.40 -5.12
N ALA A 26 -9.82 11.64 -4.08
CA ALA A 26 -11.18 11.13 -3.95
C ALA A 26 -12.12 12.16 -3.28
N GLU A 27 -11.64 12.87 -2.26
CA GLU A 27 -12.44 13.89 -1.55
C GLU A 27 -12.24 15.30 -2.09
N GLN A 28 -11.35 15.47 -3.09
CA GLN A 28 -11.10 16.74 -3.79
C GLN A 28 -10.71 17.89 -2.84
N ARG A 29 -10.06 17.57 -1.71
CA ARG A 29 -9.61 18.59 -0.75
C ARG A 29 -8.41 19.38 -1.31
N PRO A 30 -8.31 20.68 -1.03
CA PRO A 30 -7.17 21.48 -1.45
C PRO A 30 -5.83 20.94 -0.93
N ALA A 31 -4.81 20.93 -1.79
CA ALA A 31 -3.51 20.35 -1.45
C ALA A 31 -2.85 20.97 -0.20
N HIS A 32 -3.07 22.27 0.07
CA HIS A 32 -2.53 22.93 1.26
C HIS A 32 -3.18 22.42 2.56
N GLU A 33 -4.49 22.15 2.56
CA GLU A 33 -5.19 21.61 3.71
C GLU A 33 -4.76 20.17 4.00
N VAL A 34 -4.62 19.36 2.95
CA VAL A 34 -4.18 17.97 3.06
C VAL A 34 -2.74 17.92 3.57
N ALA A 35 -1.85 18.74 3.00
CA ALA A 35 -0.47 18.82 3.45
C ALA A 35 -0.38 19.13 4.96
N LEU A 36 -1.10 20.17 5.41
CA LEU A 36 -1.16 20.55 6.81
C LEU A 36 -1.69 19.41 7.69
N ARG A 37 -2.80 18.78 7.30
CA ARG A 37 -3.43 17.70 8.06
C ARG A 37 -2.52 16.50 8.30
N PHE A 38 -1.73 16.11 7.29
CA PHE A 38 -0.86 14.94 7.38
C PHE A 38 0.59 15.27 7.75
N GLY A 39 0.91 16.56 7.98
CA GLY A 39 2.23 17.02 8.43
C GLY A 39 3.27 17.13 7.30
N TYR A 40 2.83 17.33 6.07
CA TYR A 40 3.69 17.66 4.93
C TYR A 40 3.83 19.17 4.78
N THR A 41 4.96 19.62 4.23
CA THR A 41 5.00 20.96 3.62
C THR A 41 4.19 20.94 2.33
N TYR A 42 3.65 22.09 1.93
CA TYR A 42 2.89 22.20 0.67
C TYR A 42 3.71 21.71 -0.54
N ARG A 43 4.99 22.10 -0.61
CA ARG A 43 5.90 21.68 -1.69
C ARG A 43 6.15 20.17 -1.68
N ALA A 44 6.36 19.56 -0.51
CA ALA A 44 6.55 18.11 -0.44
C ALA A 44 5.29 17.37 -0.91
N PHE A 45 4.12 17.86 -0.55
CA PHE A 45 2.85 17.25 -0.94
C PHE A 45 2.57 17.38 -2.44
N THR A 46 2.87 18.53 -3.07
CA THR A 46 2.71 18.67 -4.52
C THR A 46 3.70 17.79 -5.31
N SER A 47 4.93 17.63 -4.84
CA SER A 47 5.87 16.66 -5.41
C SER A 47 5.37 15.21 -5.27
N LEU A 48 4.76 14.87 -4.14
CA LEU A 48 4.14 13.57 -3.93
C LEU A 48 2.99 13.31 -4.91
N ILE A 49 2.12 14.31 -5.13
CA ILE A 49 1.03 14.24 -6.12
C ILE A 49 1.57 13.98 -7.53
N ALA A 50 2.60 14.72 -7.95
CA ALA A 50 3.21 14.55 -9.27
C ALA A 50 3.80 13.15 -9.44
N SER A 51 4.64 12.72 -8.49
CA SER A 51 5.24 11.38 -8.53
C SER A 51 4.20 10.26 -8.51
N PHE A 52 3.09 10.44 -7.79
CA PHE A 52 2.00 9.47 -7.78
C PHE A 52 1.35 9.34 -9.17
N ARG A 53 1.10 10.45 -9.86
CA ARG A 53 0.53 10.42 -11.21
C ARG A 53 1.43 9.67 -12.18
N ASP A 54 2.73 9.98 -12.17
CA ASP A 54 3.71 9.31 -13.03
C ASP A 54 3.76 7.80 -12.78
N LYS A 55 3.74 7.40 -11.50
CA LYS A 55 3.73 5.98 -11.10
C LYS A 55 2.44 5.27 -11.50
N LEU A 56 1.29 5.92 -11.35
CA LEU A 56 0.00 5.35 -11.70
C LEU A 56 -0.17 5.20 -13.21
N GLU A 57 0.38 6.14 -13.99
CA GLU A 57 0.42 6.04 -15.44
C GLU A 57 1.29 4.87 -15.91
N ALA A 58 2.46 4.67 -15.28
CA ALA A 58 3.35 3.56 -15.58
C ALA A 58 2.84 2.19 -15.09
N ASP A 59 2.14 2.16 -13.95
CA ASP A 59 1.55 0.96 -13.35
C ASP A 59 0.14 1.26 -12.79
N PRO A 60 -0.91 1.06 -13.61
CA PRO A 60 -2.30 1.28 -13.20
C PRO A 60 -2.79 0.36 -12.08
N MET A 61 -2.09 -0.74 -11.79
CA MET A 61 -2.46 -1.66 -10.71
C MET A 61 -2.07 -1.12 -9.33
N GLY A 62 -1.22 -0.09 -9.26
CA GLY A 62 -0.84 0.54 -8.00
C GLY A 62 0.08 -0.31 -7.12
N SER A 63 0.90 -1.18 -7.73
CA SER A 63 1.77 -2.12 -7.00
C SER A 63 2.81 -1.41 -6.11
N PHE A 64 3.10 -0.14 -6.42
CA PHE A 64 3.96 0.74 -5.63
C PHE A 64 3.36 1.17 -4.29
N PHE A 65 2.05 0.96 -4.06
CA PHE A 65 1.40 1.15 -2.76
C PHE A 65 1.08 -0.18 -2.08
N PHE A 66 0.48 -1.10 -2.85
CA PHE A 66 0.02 -2.38 -2.33
C PHE A 66 0.72 -3.49 -3.06
N VAL A 67 1.58 -4.21 -2.34
CA VAL A 67 2.21 -5.40 -2.88
C VAL A 67 1.14 -6.48 -3.00
N GLU A 68 0.84 -6.91 -4.23
CA GLU A 68 0.07 -8.13 -4.42
C GLU A 68 0.92 -9.34 -4.01
N HIS A 69 0.53 -9.99 -2.91
CA HIS A 69 1.09 -11.28 -2.56
C HIS A 69 0.53 -12.36 -3.48
N ARG A 70 1.29 -12.73 -4.50
CA ARG A 70 0.96 -13.89 -5.33
C ARG A 70 1.09 -15.15 -4.48
N PRO A 71 0.08 -16.05 -4.46
CA PRO A 71 0.21 -17.34 -3.79
C PRO A 71 1.49 -18.01 -4.25
N GLY A 72 2.30 -18.50 -3.31
CA GLY A 72 3.49 -19.25 -3.64
C GLY A 72 3.17 -20.43 -4.56
N ARG A 73 4.18 -20.94 -5.27
CA ARG A 73 4.03 -22.14 -6.11
C ARG A 73 3.31 -23.21 -5.31
N LYS A 74 2.12 -23.63 -5.78
CA LYS A 74 1.40 -24.75 -5.18
C LYS A 74 2.35 -25.95 -5.20
N VAL A 75 2.54 -26.57 -4.04
CA VAL A 75 3.37 -27.77 -3.91
C VAL A 75 2.81 -28.82 -4.88
N SER A 76 3.67 -29.40 -5.72
CA SER A 76 3.23 -30.45 -6.64
C SER A 76 2.91 -31.72 -5.86
N SER A 77 2.00 -32.54 -6.38
CA SER A 77 1.69 -33.86 -5.82
C SER A 77 2.94 -34.73 -5.66
N GLU A 78 3.89 -34.64 -6.60
CA GLU A 78 5.20 -35.32 -6.53
C GLU A 78 6.01 -34.87 -5.30
N THR A 79 5.98 -33.58 -4.97
CA THR A 79 6.73 -33.05 -3.82
C THR A 79 6.10 -33.50 -2.49
N ASP A 80 4.77 -33.64 -2.44
CA ASP A 80 4.07 -34.19 -1.27
C ASP A 80 4.30 -35.70 -1.09
N GLN A 81 4.40 -36.46 -2.19
CA GLN A 81 4.78 -37.87 -2.17
C GLN A 81 6.21 -38.08 -1.65
N VAL A 82 7.15 -37.22 -2.06
CA VAL A 82 8.53 -37.29 -1.53
C VAL A 82 8.56 -36.93 -0.04
N LYS A 83 7.80 -35.93 0.41
CA LYS A 83 7.74 -35.57 1.84
C LYS A 83 7.17 -36.69 2.70
N SER A 84 6.13 -37.38 2.24
CA SER A 84 5.53 -38.50 2.98
C SER A 84 6.53 -39.66 3.14
N LEU A 85 7.29 -39.98 2.08
CA LEU A 85 8.34 -41.00 2.13
C LEU A 85 9.45 -40.68 3.15
N VAL A 86 9.83 -39.40 3.26
CA VAL A 86 10.89 -38.94 4.18
C VAL A 86 10.45 -38.97 5.65
N ILE A 87 9.15 -38.81 5.92
CA ILE A 87 8.60 -38.82 7.29
C ILE A 87 8.39 -40.26 7.81
N GLU A 88 8.23 -41.23 6.90
CA GLU A 88 8.07 -42.65 7.22
C GLU A 88 9.40 -43.39 7.47
N MET A 89 10.54 -42.71 7.32
CA MET A 89 11.88 -43.21 7.67
C MET A 89 12.28 -42.87 9.10
#